data_AF-A0A8S1RQQ7-F1
#
_entry.id   AF-A0A8S1RQQ7-F1
#
_cell.length_a   1.000
_cell.length_b   1.000
_cell.length_c   1.000
_cell.angle_alpha   90.00
_cell.angle_beta   90.00
_cell.angle_gamma   90.00
#
_symmetry.space_group_name_H-M   'P 1'
#
loop_
_entity.id
_entity.type
_entity.pdbx_description
1 polymer ?
#
loop_
_entity_poly.entity_id
_entity_poly.type
_entity_poly.pdbx_seq_one_letter_code
_entity_poly.pdbx_strand_id
1 'polypeptide(L)'
;MIIEKSKFMNNTAQYGGSLLIIRVNTIIKDCILKNNLADIGGAIYYQSEYEEIYILDSKIIENKAKIAGGLYLSSQSLQLTKQLDLQLDYNNSTVYGSNALERPRSLTLSVNVFQTFLEKKKIKNADNQIVEQIIINPYKTLGSQSENSQLMLPSGITIANYRYFDPIKSEFIPYNLKFRIIALDNYQQQIMGLSGSECNLQPKAFNLSSQKEEYDIQLSLSQYDVQFDEQSGDYNLDNLIIYFNPTYDQDIVLRLQIQCSSVYVPLYENNPPFQIYDYVTNYSLQVDIRTFPCQLGEFLNQTSGGCVLCDKFQNQYQVSQRAQNCSYKDDSKIKSVESSMIELREHYWRAYYYSENIEYCYHLIENCQGGWRSGDQSCILGHIGALCEQCDLYNSRGSGSYSVSSTYQCGSCDEIAYYVITIIFVSIWTLISTLMSNLQKDQVQRLLEQEQQQKKLKLLSLLKYSQIIFKQYQPFLHFNCKFLQDQLQLLIVLVILFNHLLIHQIASQLISQIFQQYTFELFGVQLQLLVIQLLFLVLLELQLLQNQQNLTFLLFLLL
;
A
#
# COMPACT_ATOMS: atom_id res chain seq x y z
N MET A 1 62.09 -25.87 -11.90
CA MET A 1 62.53 -26.01 -10.49
C MET A 1 61.66 -27.06 -9.82
N ILE A 2 62.23 -27.94 -9.00
CA ILE A 2 61.48 -28.91 -8.20
C ILE A 2 61.83 -28.68 -6.73
N ILE A 3 60.81 -28.52 -5.90
CA ILE A 3 60.91 -28.44 -4.44
C ILE A 3 60.12 -29.61 -3.89
N GLU A 4 60.79 -30.53 -3.19
CA GLU A 4 60.15 -31.72 -2.66
C GLU A 4 60.49 -31.97 -1.19
N LYS A 5 59.57 -32.61 -0.46
CA LYS A 5 59.79 -33.17 0.89
C LYS A 5 60.35 -32.16 1.90
N SER A 6 59.90 -30.91 1.80
CA SER A 6 60.46 -29.78 2.55
C SER A 6 59.42 -29.17 3.50
N LYS A 7 59.91 -28.50 4.56
CA LYS A 7 59.07 -27.78 5.54
C LYS A 7 59.48 -26.33 5.62
N PHE A 8 58.56 -25.41 5.32
CA PHE A 8 58.74 -23.96 5.45
C PHE A 8 57.80 -23.45 6.54
N MET A 9 58.35 -23.08 7.69
CA MET A 9 57.55 -22.73 8.87
C MET A 9 57.99 -21.44 9.53
N ASN A 10 57.01 -20.64 9.98
CA ASN A 10 57.24 -19.41 10.75
C ASN A 10 58.12 -18.37 10.04
N ASN A 11 58.09 -18.33 8.71
CA ASN A 11 58.84 -17.34 7.94
C ASN A 11 58.04 -16.04 7.80
N THR A 12 58.74 -14.92 7.64
CA THR A 12 58.14 -13.61 7.38
C THR A 12 58.84 -12.95 6.21
N ALA A 13 58.08 -12.51 5.21
CA ALA A 13 58.60 -11.82 4.04
C ALA A 13 57.63 -10.73 3.57
N GLN A 14 58.00 -9.98 2.54
CA GLN A 14 57.05 -9.06 1.89
C GLN A 14 56.15 -9.80 0.89
N TYR A 15 56.74 -10.67 0.07
CA TYR A 15 56.04 -11.49 -0.92
C TYR A 15 56.39 -12.95 -0.69
N GLY A 16 55.39 -13.82 -0.59
CA GLY A 16 55.64 -15.25 -0.46
C GLY A 16 56.36 -15.58 0.83
N GLY A 17 55.64 -15.65 1.95
CA GLY A 17 56.26 -15.79 3.27
C GLY A 17 57.26 -16.94 3.34
N SER A 18 57.03 -18.02 2.59
CA SER A 18 58.03 -19.07 2.31
C SER A 18 58.73 -18.92 0.97
N LEU A 19 57.97 -18.74 -0.11
CA LEU A 19 58.46 -18.85 -1.48
C LEU A 19 57.98 -17.68 -2.35
N LEU A 20 58.94 -16.92 -2.89
CA LEU A 20 58.73 -16.00 -4.00
C LEU A 20 59.24 -16.66 -5.29
N ILE A 21 58.33 -16.89 -6.24
CA ILE A 21 58.64 -17.55 -7.50
C ILE A 21 58.21 -16.63 -8.64
N ILE A 22 59.16 -16.28 -9.50
CA ILE A 22 58.96 -15.35 -10.62
C ILE A 22 59.45 -16.01 -11.91
N ARG A 23 58.56 -16.17 -12.90
CA ARG A 23 58.88 -16.61 -14.27
C ARG A 23 59.69 -17.93 -14.34
N VAL A 24 59.30 -18.92 -13.54
CA VAL A 24 59.97 -20.24 -13.49
C VAL A 24 58.96 -21.36 -13.32
N ASN A 25 59.00 -22.34 -14.22
CA ASN A 25 58.23 -23.58 -14.11
C ASN A 25 58.60 -24.29 -12.80
N THR A 26 57.62 -24.51 -11.93
CA THR A 26 57.87 -24.99 -10.57
C THR A 26 56.96 -26.15 -10.20
N ILE A 27 57.54 -27.22 -9.66
CA ILE A 27 56.81 -28.32 -9.03
C ILE A 27 57.12 -28.29 -7.53
N ILE A 28 56.08 -28.19 -6.71
CA ILE A 28 56.13 -28.29 -5.25
C ILE A 28 55.43 -29.59 -4.87
N LYS A 29 56.15 -30.52 -4.26
CA LYS A 29 55.63 -31.85 -3.93
C LYS A 29 55.93 -32.26 -2.50
N ASP A 30 55.02 -32.92 -1.80
CA ASP A 30 55.25 -33.46 -0.45
C ASP A 30 55.75 -32.38 0.54
N CYS A 31 55.28 -31.14 0.42
CA CYS A 31 55.78 -30.01 1.20
C CYS A 31 54.78 -29.55 2.27
N ILE A 32 55.30 -28.96 3.36
CA ILE A 32 54.48 -28.31 4.39
C ILE A 32 54.90 -26.84 4.50
N LEU A 33 53.97 -25.94 4.20
CA LEU A 33 54.13 -24.50 4.32
C LEU A 33 53.15 -24.01 5.40
N LYS A 34 53.67 -23.71 6.59
CA LYS A 34 52.87 -23.45 7.78
C LYS A 34 53.25 -22.17 8.53
N ASN A 35 52.27 -21.42 9.02
CA ASN A 35 52.49 -20.25 9.89
C ASN A 35 53.40 -19.18 9.29
N ASN A 36 53.37 -19.02 7.96
CA ASN A 36 54.15 -17.98 7.30
C ASN A 36 53.34 -16.68 7.19
N LEU A 37 54.05 -15.55 7.19
CA LEU A 37 53.48 -14.21 7.13
C LEU A 37 54.06 -13.44 5.93
N ALA A 38 53.19 -12.83 5.13
CA ALA A 38 53.61 -11.91 4.07
C ALA A 38 52.66 -10.72 3.90
N ASP A 39 53.01 -9.74 3.07
CA ASP A 39 52.03 -8.76 2.60
C ASP A 39 51.14 -9.39 1.52
N ILE A 40 51.73 -10.14 0.59
CA ILE A 40 50.99 -10.85 -0.48
C ILE A 40 51.48 -12.30 -0.59
N GLY A 41 50.55 -13.26 -0.59
CA GLY A 41 50.87 -14.69 -0.70
C GLY A 41 51.52 -15.19 0.59
N GLY A 42 50.72 -15.45 1.63
CA GLY A 42 51.25 -15.72 2.98
C GLY A 42 52.23 -16.89 3.02
N ALA A 43 52.04 -17.92 2.22
CA ALA A 43 53.05 -18.97 1.97
C ALA A 43 53.80 -18.74 0.66
N ILE A 44 53.07 -18.62 -0.44
CA ILE A 44 53.64 -18.61 -1.79
C ILE A 44 53.14 -17.40 -2.55
N TYR A 45 54.07 -16.68 -3.16
CA TYR A 45 53.80 -15.70 -4.19
C TYR A 45 54.34 -16.21 -5.53
N TYR A 46 53.44 -16.49 -6.47
CA TYR A 46 53.78 -16.94 -7.81
C TYR A 46 53.39 -15.89 -8.84
N GLN A 47 54.37 -15.43 -9.62
CA GLN A 47 54.15 -14.47 -10.71
C GLN A 47 54.78 -14.96 -12.01
N SER A 48 53.93 -15.25 -12.98
CA SER A 48 54.35 -15.75 -14.28
C SER A 48 53.25 -15.52 -15.33
N GLU A 49 53.65 -15.22 -16.56
CA GLU A 49 52.75 -15.13 -17.71
C GLU A 49 52.64 -16.47 -18.46
N TYR A 50 53.75 -17.22 -18.56
CA TYR A 50 53.84 -18.42 -19.40
C TYR A 50 54.25 -19.67 -18.63
N GLU A 51 55.07 -19.53 -17.59
CA GLU A 51 55.49 -20.64 -16.76
C GLU A 51 54.37 -21.09 -15.81
N GLU A 52 54.38 -22.38 -15.48
CA GLU A 52 53.36 -23.04 -14.69
C GLU A 52 53.86 -23.44 -13.30
N ILE A 53 52.94 -23.48 -12.34
CA ILE A 53 53.17 -23.99 -10.99
C ILE A 53 52.29 -25.22 -10.74
N TYR A 54 52.93 -26.30 -10.28
CA TYR A 54 52.31 -27.54 -9.87
C TYR A 54 52.50 -27.71 -8.36
N ILE A 55 51.42 -27.87 -7.62
CA ILE A 55 51.46 -28.11 -6.16
C ILE A 55 50.73 -29.41 -5.88
N LEU A 56 51.51 -30.41 -5.47
CA LEU A 56 51.09 -31.81 -5.33
C LEU A 56 51.35 -32.25 -3.90
N ASP A 57 50.42 -32.99 -3.30
CA ASP A 57 50.60 -33.68 -2.02
C ASP A 57 51.19 -32.80 -0.90
N SER A 58 50.74 -31.55 -0.84
CA SER A 58 51.35 -30.51 -0.01
C SER A 58 50.33 -29.83 0.89
N LYS A 59 50.79 -29.28 2.01
CA LYS A 59 49.94 -28.57 2.98
C LYS A 59 50.34 -27.11 3.03
N ILE A 60 49.42 -26.22 2.69
CA ILE A 60 49.55 -24.78 2.85
C ILE A 60 48.51 -24.37 3.90
N ILE A 61 48.95 -24.24 5.15
CA ILE A 61 48.05 -24.11 6.30
C ILE A 61 48.48 -23.02 7.29
N GLU A 62 47.50 -22.36 7.93
CA GLU A 62 47.73 -21.36 8.99
C GLU A 62 48.62 -20.17 8.54
N ASN A 63 48.71 -19.88 7.25
CA ASN A 63 49.47 -18.75 6.74
C ASN A 63 48.63 -17.45 6.76
N LYS A 64 49.29 -16.30 6.82
CA LYS A 64 48.64 -15.00 6.90
C LYS A 64 49.22 -14.02 5.88
N ALA A 65 48.35 -13.25 5.22
CA ALA A 65 48.77 -12.12 4.42
C ALA A 65 47.75 -10.98 4.41
N LYS A 66 48.10 -9.83 3.79
CA LYS A 66 47.07 -8.82 3.48
C LYS A 66 46.20 -9.31 2.33
N ILE A 67 46.82 -9.76 1.25
CA ILE A 67 46.17 -10.33 0.07
C ILE A 67 46.67 -11.77 -0.10
N ALA A 68 45.77 -12.70 -0.40
CA ALA A 68 46.12 -14.11 -0.62
C ALA A 68 46.80 -14.78 0.60
N GLY A 69 46.02 -15.17 1.61
CA GLY A 69 46.54 -15.66 2.89
C GLY A 69 47.41 -16.90 2.79
N GLY A 70 47.14 -17.79 1.83
CA GLY A 70 47.98 -18.95 1.52
C GLY A 70 48.80 -18.74 0.25
N LEU A 71 48.11 -18.73 -0.90
CA LEU A 71 48.73 -18.76 -2.22
C LEU A 71 48.27 -17.59 -3.09
N TYR A 72 49.20 -16.79 -3.60
CA TYR A 72 48.94 -15.80 -4.64
C TYR A 72 49.39 -16.33 -6.00
N LEU A 73 48.46 -16.46 -6.95
CA LEU A 73 48.72 -16.84 -8.34
C LEU A 73 48.39 -15.66 -9.26
N SER A 74 49.41 -14.96 -9.73
CA SER A 74 49.22 -13.88 -10.71
C SER A 74 48.75 -14.46 -12.04
N SER A 75 47.49 -14.23 -12.42
CA SER A 75 46.97 -14.64 -13.73
C SER A 75 47.16 -16.13 -14.03
N GLN A 76 47.07 -17.00 -13.02
CA GLN A 76 47.17 -18.45 -13.16
C GLN A 76 46.05 -19.14 -12.40
N SER A 77 45.78 -20.40 -12.73
CA SER A 77 44.75 -21.22 -12.06
C SER A 77 45.38 -22.39 -11.34
N LEU A 78 44.84 -22.76 -10.17
CA LEU A 78 45.20 -23.98 -9.46
C LEU A 78 44.81 -25.23 -10.27
N GLN A 79 45.63 -26.28 -10.15
CA GLN A 79 45.24 -27.62 -10.59
C GLN A 79 44.01 -28.14 -9.86
N LEU A 80 43.36 -29.16 -10.42
CA LEU A 80 42.16 -29.74 -9.84
C LEU A 80 42.46 -30.33 -8.44
N THR A 81 42.10 -29.59 -7.39
CA THR A 81 42.42 -29.92 -5.99
C THR A 81 41.57 -31.04 -5.41
N LYS A 82 40.43 -31.40 -6.01
CA LYS A 82 39.57 -32.47 -5.50
C LYS A 82 40.19 -33.87 -5.59
N GLN A 83 41.29 -34.04 -6.33
CA GLN A 83 41.94 -35.34 -6.54
C GLN A 83 43.44 -35.35 -6.21
N LEU A 84 44.00 -34.21 -5.79
CA LEU A 84 45.40 -34.10 -5.36
C LEU A 84 45.43 -33.59 -3.93
N ASP A 85 46.32 -34.17 -3.11
CA ASP A 85 46.46 -33.95 -1.67
C ASP A 85 46.96 -32.52 -1.28
N LEU A 86 46.61 -31.50 -2.06
CA LEU A 86 46.82 -30.09 -1.71
C LEU A 86 45.79 -29.65 -0.66
N GLN A 87 46.25 -29.58 0.59
CA GLN A 87 45.48 -29.04 1.70
C GLN A 87 45.69 -27.52 1.80
N LEU A 88 44.61 -26.75 1.58
CA LEU A 88 44.57 -25.29 1.69
C LEU A 88 43.57 -24.88 2.78
N ASP A 89 44.00 -24.92 4.04
CA ASP A 89 43.12 -24.71 5.19
C ASP A 89 43.66 -23.70 6.19
N TYR A 90 42.76 -22.99 6.86
CA TYR A 90 43.08 -22.05 7.96
C TYR A 90 44.06 -20.93 7.58
N ASN A 91 44.22 -20.64 6.28
CA ASN A 91 44.96 -19.45 5.85
C ASN A 91 44.04 -18.22 5.97
N ASN A 92 44.61 -17.06 6.25
CA ASN A 92 43.83 -15.85 6.49
C ASN A 92 44.39 -14.65 5.72
N SER A 93 43.48 -13.86 5.15
CA SER A 93 43.79 -12.59 4.48
C SER A 93 43.07 -11.45 5.18
N THR A 94 43.67 -10.27 5.27
CA THR A 94 42.96 -9.10 5.83
C THR A 94 42.13 -8.35 4.79
N VAL A 95 42.42 -8.54 3.50
CA VAL A 95 41.70 -7.89 2.40
C VAL A 95 40.87 -8.91 1.63
N TYR A 96 41.48 -9.89 0.94
CA TYR A 96 40.77 -10.95 0.21
C TYR A 96 41.69 -12.12 -0.18
N GLY A 97 41.07 -13.23 -0.59
CA GLY A 97 41.76 -14.46 -1.00
C GLY A 97 42.32 -15.26 0.18
N SER A 98 41.50 -15.60 1.18
CA SER A 98 42.03 -16.20 2.43
C SER A 98 42.89 -17.44 2.18
N ASN A 99 42.46 -18.37 1.32
CA ASN A 99 43.26 -19.54 0.97
C ASN A 99 44.12 -19.33 -0.28
N ALA A 100 43.50 -18.90 -1.36
CA ALA A 100 44.19 -18.65 -2.62
C ALA A 100 43.60 -17.43 -3.32
N LEU A 101 44.42 -16.78 -4.13
CA LEU A 101 43.97 -15.87 -5.17
C LEU A 101 44.44 -16.43 -6.51
N GLU A 102 43.50 -16.71 -7.40
CA GLU A 102 43.72 -17.26 -8.72
C GLU A 102 42.85 -16.54 -9.76
N ARG A 103 42.96 -16.92 -11.04
CA ARG A 103 42.04 -16.41 -12.07
C ARG A 103 40.58 -16.79 -11.75
N PRO A 104 39.63 -15.86 -11.96
CA PRO A 104 38.22 -16.17 -11.90
C PRO A 104 37.83 -17.32 -12.81
N ARG A 105 37.04 -18.24 -12.29
CA ARG A 105 36.55 -19.42 -13.01
C ARG A 105 35.08 -19.32 -13.36
N SER A 106 34.36 -18.40 -12.73
CA SER A 106 32.93 -18.22 -12.99
C SER A 106 32.43 -16.86 -12.49
N LEU A 107 31.21 -16.50 -12.84
CA LEU A 107 30.54 -15.27 -12.39
C LEU A 107 29.28 -15.60 -11.60
N THR A 108 28.88 -14.71 -10.71
CA THR A 108 27.51 -14.66 -10.16
C THR A 108 27.03 -13.21 -10.11
N LEU A 109 25.80 -13.01 -9.69
CA LEU A 109 25.21 -11.71 -9.47
C LEU A 109 24.92 -11.51 -7.98
N SER A 110 24.95 -10.26 -7.54
CA SER A 110 24.39 -9.85 -6.26
C SER A 110 23.42 -8.71 -6.49
N VAL A 111 22.27 -8.79 -5.83
CA VAL A 111 21.21 -7.80 -5.87
C VAL A 111 20.87 -7.51 -4.41
N ASN A 112 21.18 -6.30 -3.92
CA ASN A 112 20.99 -5.74 -2.57
C ASN A 112 22.30 -5.51 -1.78
N VAL A 113 22.17 -4.76 -0.68
CA VAL A 113 23.26 -4.38 0.24
C VAL A 113 23.88 -5.59 0.94
N PHE A 114 23.11 -6.66 1.13
CA PHE A 114 23.61 -7.90 1.70
C PHE A 114 24.16 -8.78 0.57
N GLN A 115 25.44 -9.12 0.63
CA GLN A 115 26.22 -9.90 -0.34
C GLN A 115 25.73 -11.35 -0.48
N THR A 116 24.43 -11.61 -0.62
CA THR A 116 23.94 -12.91 -1.03
C THR A 116 24.17 -13.04 -2.52
N PHE A 117 25.11 -13.91 -2.89
CA PHE A 117 25.31 -14.32 -4.26
C PHE A 117 24.09 -15.10 -4.73
N LEU A 118 23.61 -14.78 -5.93
CA LEU A 118 22.54 -15.54 -6.54
C LEU A 118 23.05 -16.93 -6.96
N GLU A 119 22.19 -17.92 -6.78
CA GLU A 119 22.49 -19.27 -7.23
C GLU A 119 22.47 -19.34 -8.76
N LYS A 120 23.15 -20.33 -9.31
CA LYS A 120 23.27 -20.53 -10.75
C LYS A 120 23.38 -22.00 -11.09
N LYS A 121 22.94 -22.35 -12.31
CA LYS A 121 23.10 -23.68 -12.90
C LYS A 121 23.88 -23.59 -14.20
N LYS A 122 24.61 -24.67 -14.49
CA LYS A 122 25.26 -24.83 -15.79
C LYS A 122 24.26 -25.37 -16.82
N ILE A 123 24.12 -24.67 -17.95
CA ILE A 123 23.21 -25.04 -19.04
C ILE A 123 23.99 -25.66 -20.20
N LYS A 124 25.19 -25.15 -20.47
CA LYS A 124 26.08 -25.70 -21.49
C LYS A 124 27.46 -25.92 -20.90
N ASN A 125 28.02 -27.10 -21.14
CA ASN A 125 29.37 -27.48 -20.75
C ASN A 125 30.03 -28.18 -21.94
N ALA A 126 30.72 -27.41 -22.76
CA ALA A 126 31.54 -27.92 -23.85
C ALA A 126 32.97 -27.42 -23.67
N ASP A 127 33.93 -28.12 -24.27
CA ASP A 127 35.36 -27.77 -24.16
C ASP A 127 35.66 -26.38 -24.70
N ASN A 128 34.80 -25.83 -25.57
CA ASN A 128 34.98 -24.50 -26.14
C ASN A 128 34.01 -23.43 -25.60
N GLN A 129 33.04 -23.80 -24.76
CA GLN A 129 32.01 -22.88 -24.30
C GLN A 129 31.32 -23.37 -23.03
N ILE A 130 31.22 -22.47 -22.05
CA ILE A 130 30.45 -22.69 -20.83
C ILE A 130 29.38 -21.61 -20.73
N VAL A 131 28.14 -22.04 -20.50
CA VAL A 131 27.02 -21.13 -20.25
C VAL A 131 26.37 -21.52 -18.93
N GLU A 132 26.35 -20.57 -18.00
CA GLU A 132 25.63 -20.67 -16.73
C GLU A 132 24.44 -19.72 -16.73
N GLN A 133 23.40 -20.05 -15.97
CA GLN A 133 22.23 -19.21 -15.81
C GLN A 133 21.88 -19.06 -14.34
N ILE A 134 21.58 -17.83 -13.95
CA ILE A 134 21.10 -17.48 -12.61
C ILE A 134 19.75 -18.13 -12.33
N ILE A 135 19.60 -18.69 -11.15
CA ILE A 135 18.36 -19.24 -10.63
C ILE A 135 17.74 -18.22 -9.69
N ILE A 136 16.48 -17.88 -9.96
CA ILE A 136 15.68 -17.01 -9.11
C ILE A 136 14.59 -17.87 -8.46
N ASN A 137 14.65 -18.02 -7.15
CA ASN A 137 13.56 -18.60 -6.39
C ASN A 137 12.39 -17.59 -6.33
N PRO A 138 11.14 -18.02 -6.50
CA PRO A 138 9.99 -17.12 -6.49
C PRO A 138 9.97 -16.21 -5.26
N TYR A 139 9.78 -14.91 -5.49
CA TYR A 139 9.76 -13.91 -4.42
C TYR A 139 8.76 -12.78 -4.71
N LYS A 140 8.27 -12.14 -3.65
CA LYS A 140 7.36 -10.99 -3.76
C LYS A 140 8.14 -9.69 -3.78
N THR A 141 7.71 -8.77 -4.65
CA THR A 141 8.22 -7.39 -4.71
C THR A 141 7.32 -6.46 -3.89
N LEU A 142 7.85 -5.31 -3.48
CA LEU A 142 7.07 -4.28 -2.77
C LEU A 142 5.81 -3.90 -3.56
N GLY A 143 4.66 -3.90 -2.88
CA GLY A 143 3.37 -3.57 -3.48
C GLY A 143 2.72 -4.67 -4.30
N SER A 144 3.37 -5.82 -4.51
CA SER A 144 2.81 -6.94 -5.27
C SER A 144 2.39 -8.10 -4.37
N GLN A 145 1.23 -8.70 -4.70
CA GLN A 145 0.77 -9.95 -4.07
C GLN A 145 1.29 -11.19 -4.80
N SER A 146 1.66 -11.06 -6.08
CA SER A 146 2.20 -12.14 -6.90
C SER A 146 3.70 -12.31 -6.70
N GLU A 147 4.13 -13.56 -6.77
CA GLU A 147 5.54 -13.92 -6.80
C GLU A 147 6.10 -13.80 -8.22
N ASN A 148 7.35 -13.36 -8.31
CA ASN A 148 8.10 -13.29 -9.56
C ASN A 148 9.19 -14.37 -9.55
N SER A 149 9.32 -15.09 -10.66
CA SER A 149 10.39 -16.08 -10.89
C SER A 149 11.53 -15.52 -11.75
N GLN A 150 11.50 -14.22 -12.06
CA GLN A 150 12.55 -13.48 -12.77
C GLN A 150 13.13 -12.38 -11.87
N LEU A 151 14.33 -11.92 -12.23
CA LEU A 151 14.92 -10.77 -11.57
C LEU A 151 14.16 -9.49 -11.98
N MET A 152 13.59 -8.78 -11.01
CA MET A 152 12.82 -7.57 -11.25
C MET A 152 13.71 -6.33 -11.10
N LEU A 153 13.81 -5.52 -12.15
CA LEU A 153 14.60 -4.29 -12.19
C LEU A 153 13.78 -3.11 -12.74
N PRO A 154 14.18 -1.84 -12.51
CA PRO A 154 13.47 -0.70 -13.09
C PRO A 154 13.60 -0.63 -14.61
N SER A 155 12.56 -0.07 -15.26
CA SER A 155 12.60 0.29 -16.68
C SER A 155 12.79 1.80 -16.85
N GLY A 156 13.73 2.24 -17.68
CA GLY A 156 13.93 3.65 -18.03
C GLY A 156 14.57 4.53 -16.94
N ILE A 157 14.88 3.96 -15.77
CA ILE A 157 15.52 4.64 -14.63
C ILE A 157 16.75 3.82 -14.22
N THR A 158 17.78 4.48 -13.70
CA THR A 158 18.97 3.81 -13.15
C THR A 158 18.61 2.88 -11.99
N ILE A 159 19.21 1.69 -11.95
CA ILE A 159 18.91 0.66 -10.94
C ILE A 159 18.96 1.20 -9.50
N ALA A 160 20.00 1.93 -9.13
CA ALA A 160 20.19 2.41 -7.76
C ALA A 160 19.20 3.51 -7.33
N ASN A 161 18.68 4.32 -8.27
CA ASN A 161 17.77 5.43 -7.95
C ASN A 161 16.29 5.04 -7.99
N TYR A 162 15.98 3.76 -8.20
CA TYR A 162 14.59 3.32 -8.24
C TYR A 162 13.89 3.52 -6.89
N ARG A 163 12.69 4.09 -6.96
CA ARG A 163 11.82 4.35 -5.82
C ARG A 163 10.46 3.75 -6.11
N TYR A 164 9.84 3.16 -5.09
CA TYR A 164 8.48 2.64 -5.15
C TYR A 164 7.51 3.65 -4.54
N PHE A 165 6.43 3.97 -5.24
CA PHE A 165 5.38 4.83 -4.75
C PHE A 165 4.41 4.05 -3.85
N ASP A 166 4.37 4.38 -2.56
CA ASP A 166 3.42 3.82 -1.60
C ASP A 166 2.12 4.65 -1.62
N PRO A 167 1.01 4.10 -2.13
CA PRO A 167 -0.25 4.85 -2.21
C PRO A 167 -0.88 5.12 -0.84
N ILE A 168 -0.56 4.34 0.19
CA ILE A 168 -1.13 4.51 1.54
C ILE A 168 -0.47 5.71 2.22
N LYS A 169 0.87 5.77 2.14
CA LYS A 169 1.66 6.87 2.70
C LYS A 169 1.73 8.09 1.79
N SER A 170 1.38 7.92 0.51
CA SER A 170 1.48 8.97 -0.49
C SER A 170 2.92 9.50 -0.61
N GLU A 171 3.89 8.60 -0.72
CA GLU A 171 5.31 8.96 -0.82
C GLU A 171 6.11 7.96 -1.66
N PHE A 172 7.24 8.41 -2.19
CA PHE A 172 8.22 7.54 -2.87
C PHE A 172 9.23 6.98 -1.86
N ILE A 173 9.28 5.66 -1.72
CA ILE A 173 10.19 4.93 -0.85
C ILE A 173 11.37 4.40 -1.67
N PRO A 174 12.63 4.65 -1.26
CA PRO A 174 13.81 4.07 -1.91
C PRO A 174 13.80 2.55 -1.89
N TYR A 175 14.03 1.91 -3.05
CA TYR A 175 14.13 0.46 -3.14
C TYR A 175 15.53 -0.04 -2.72
N ASN A 176 16.56 0.81 -2.81
CA ASN A 176 17.95 0.53 -2.43
C ASN A 176 18.58 -0.69 -3.15
N LEU A 177 18.29 -0.83 -4.44
CA LEU A 177 18.91 -1.86 -5.28
C LEU A 177 20.40 -1.58 -5.43
N LYS A 178 21.21 -2.63 -5.24
CA LYS A 178 22.63 -2.65 -5.61
C LYS A 178 22.88 -3.82 -6.52
N PHE A 179 23.18 -3.58 -7.80
CA PHE A 179 23.35 -4.66 -8.77
C PHE A 179 24.82 -4.83 -9.12
N ARG A 180 25.36 -6.03 -8.91
CA ARG A 180 26.78 -6.35 -9.06
C ARG A 180 27.00 -7.63 -9.84
N ILE A 181 28.01 -7.63 -10.71
CA ILE A 181 28.60 -8.87 -11.24
C ILE A 181 29.81 -9.20 -10.36
N ILE A 182 29.84 -10.43 -9.87
CA ILE A 182 30.85 -10.92 -8.94
C ILE A 182 31.66 -12.02 -9.62
N ALA A 183 32.98 -11.85 -9.67
CA ALA A 183 33.90 -12.85 -10.14
C ALA A 183 34.23 -13.85 -9.02
N LEU A 184 34.14 -15.15 -9.31
CA LEU A 184 34.32 -16.22 -8.33
C LEU A 184 35.51 -17.12 -8.68
N ASP A 185 36.22 -17.56 -7.66
CA ASP A 185 37.26 -18.60 -7.74
C ASP A 185 36.66 -20.03 -7.79
N ASN A 186 37.53 -21.05 -7.75
CA ASN A 186 37.11 -22.45 -7.67
C ASN A 186 36.28 -22.81 -6.43
N TYR A 187 36.43 -22.02 -5.35
CA TYR A 187 35.79 -22.24 -4.05
C TYR A 187 34.51 -21.42 -3.90
N GLN A 188 34.03 -20.77 -4.97
CA GLN A 188 32.86 -19.87 -4.97
C GLN A 188 33.05 -18.64 -4.06
N GLN A 189 34.29 -18.21 -3.84
CA GLN A 189 34.62 -16.99 -3.13
C GLN A 189 34.83 -15.84 -4.11
N GLN A 190 34.47 -14.63 -3.71
CA GLN A 190 34.69 -13.43 -4.52
C GLN A 190 36.18 -13.15 -4.67
N ILE A 191 36.59 -12.95 -5.92
CA ILE A 191 37.91 -12.44 -6.28
C ILE A 191 37.80 -10.92 -6.42
N MET A 192 38.65 -10.22 -5.67
CA MET A 192 38.84 -8.77 -5.81
C MET A 192 40.20 -8.50 -6.47
N GLY A 193 40.40 -7.31 -7.03
CA GLY A 193 41.67 -6.91 -7.66
C GLY A 193 41.83 -7.39 -9.10
N LEU A 194 40.78 -7.27 -9.91
CA LEU A 194 40.79 -7.57 -11.35
C LEU A 194 40.98 -6.28 -12.17
N SER A 195 41.94 -5.44 -11.77
CA SER A 195 42.23 -4.14 -12.39
C SER A 195 42.42 -4.26 -13.90
N GLY A 196 41.72 -3.42 -14.66
CA GLY A 196 41.77 -3.39 -16.13
C GLY A 196 40.96 -4.48 -16.84
N SER A 197 40.19 -5.29 -16.10
CA SER A 197 39.22 -6.20 -16.70
C SER A 197 37.85 -5.53 -16.88
N GLU A 198 37.07 -6.09 -17.81
CA GLU A 198 35.76 -5.55 -18.18
C GLU A 198 34.76 -6.69 -18.47
N CYS A 199 33.48 -6.36 -18.33
CA CYS A 199 32.37 -7.22 -18.70
C CYS A 199 31.54 -6.60 -19.83
N ASN A 200 31.31 -7.37 -20.88
CA ASN A 200 30.37 -7.07 -21.95
C ASN A 200 28.98 -7.63 -21.62
N LEU A 201 27.96 -6.83 -21.88
CA LEU A 201 26.55 -7.06 -21.61
C LEU A 201 25.80 -7.22 -22.94
N GLN A 202 25.19 -8.38 -23.16
CA GLN A 202 24.48 -8.71 -24.39
C GLN A 202 23.02 -9.01 -24.06
N PRO A 203 22.12 -8.02 -24.17
CA PRO A 203 20.71 -8.24 -23.93
C PRO A 203 20.03 -8.86 -25.17
N LYS A 204 19.05 -9.73 -24.94
CA LYS A 204 18.13 -10.21 -25.98
C LYS A 204 16.74 -10.46 -25.41
N ALA A 205 15.72 -10.31 -26.25
CA ALA A 205 14.37 -10.72 -25.89
C ALA A 205 14.25 -12.23 -26.08
N PHE A 206 13.77 -12.92 -25.05
CA PHE A 206 13.70 -14.37 -25.04
C PHE A 206 12.31 -14.81 -24.56
N ASN A 207 11.72 -15.75 -25.28
CA ASN A 207 10.43 -16.34 -24.94
C ASN A 207 10.64 -17.65 -24.19
N LEU A 208 10.20 -17.69 -22.93
CA LEU A 208 10.38 -18.81 -22.02
C LEU A 208 9.58 -20.05 -22.46
N SER A 209 8.41 -19.87 -23.04
CA SER A 209 7.55 -20.97 -23.49
C SER A 209 8.06 -21.61 -24.78
N SER A 210 8.44 -20.79 -25.77
CA SER A 210 8.95 -21.28 -27.06
C SER A 210 10.45 -21.63 -27.03
N GLN A 211 11.16 -21.19 -25.99
CA GLN A 211 12.62 -21.30 -25.84
C GLN A 211 13.39 -20.68 -27.02
N LYS A 212 12.89 -19.57 -27.56
CA LYS A 212 13.47 -18.87 -28.71
C LYS A 212 13.70 -17.39 -28.43
N GLU A 213 14.64 -16.83 -29.17
CA GLU A 213 14.89 -15.40 -29.23
C GLU A 213 13.83 -14.71 -30.10
N GLU A 214 13.36 -13.56 -29.64
CA GLU A 214 12.34 -12.75 -30.30
C GLU A 214 13.01 -11.49 -30.88
N TYR A 215 12.96 -11.31 -32.20
CA TYR A 215 13.68 -10.23 -32.89
C TYR A 215 12.87 -8.94 -33.04
N ASP A 216 11.54 -9.03 -33.00
CA ASP A 216 10.63 -7.88 -33.17
C ASP A 216 10.38 -7.10 -31.87
N ILE A 217 11.07 -7.46 -30.79
CA ILE A 217 10.92 -6.84 -29.47
C ILE A 217 11.99 -5.77 -29.28
N GLN A 218 11.54 -4.54 -29.06
CA GLN A 218 12.44 -3.42 -28.79
C GLN A 218 13.03 -3.51 -27.38
N LEU A 219 14.35 -3.42 -27.29
CA LEU A 219 15.09 -3.35 -26.03
C LEU A 219 16.39 -2.58 -26.21
N SER A 220 16.90 -1.98 -25.13
CA SER A 220 18.25 -1.41 -25.10
C SER A 220 18.76 -1.24 -23.67
N LEU A 221 20.07 -1.00 -23.55
CA LEU A 221 20.74 -0.66 -22.29
C LEU A 221 21.41 0.71 -22.44
N SER A 222 21.58 1.45 -21.32
CA SER A 222 22.36 2.70 -21.35
C SER A 222 23.85 2.48 -21.59
N GLN A 223 24.37 1.29 -21.29
CA GLN A 223 25.75 0.89 -21.50
C GLN A 223 25.82 -0.63 -21.75
N TYR A 224 26.82 -1.04 -22.51
CA TYR A 224 27.05 -2.45 -22.88
C TYR A 224 28.36 -3.00 -22.32
N ASP A 225 29.24 -2.15 -21.79
CA ASP A 225 30.51 -2.56 -21.20
C ASP A 225 30.67 -1.96 -19.80
N VAL A 226 31.29 -2.72 -18.89
CA VAL A 226 31.42 -2.36 -17.48
C VAL A 226 32.82 -2.72 -17.01
N GLN A 227 33.55 -1.70 -16.55
CA GLN A 227 34.89 -1.87 -16.00
C GLN A 227 34.83 -2.37 -14.56
N PHE A 228 35.85 -3.14 -14.15
CA PHE A 228 36.01 -3.55 -12.76
C PHE A 228 36.25 -2.34 -11.85
N ASP A 229 35.51 -2.24 -10.76
CA ASP A 229 35.66 -1.20 -9.74
C ASP A 229 36.55 -1.72 -8.61
N GLU A 230 37.75 -1.13 -8.47
CA GLU A 230 38.72 -1.53 -7.45
C GLU A 230 38.26 -1.21 -6.02
N GLN A 231 37.39 -0.21 -5.84
CA GLN A 231 36.93 0.21 -4.52
C GLN A 231 35.86 -0.74 -3.98
N SER A 232 34.90 -1.13 -4.82
CA SER A 232 33.87 -2.11 -4.44
C SER A 232 34.34 -3.56 -4.62
N GLY A 233 35.35 -3.81 -5.45
CA GLY A 233 35.86 -5.14 -5.74
C GLY A 233 34.93 -5.97 -6.63
N ASP A 234 34.13 -5.31 -7.46
CA ASP A 234 33.10 -5.91 -8.32
C ASP A 234 32.92 -5.14 -9.63
N TYR A 235 32.07 -5.65 -10.53
CA TYR A 235 31.60 -4.85 -11.67
C TYR A 235 30.25 -4.24 -11.33
N ASN A 236 30.24 -2.91 -11.20
CA ASN A 236 29.12 -2.16 -10.67
C ASN A 236 28.08 -1.79 -11.75
N LEU A 237 26.83 -2.23 -11.58
CA LEU A 237 25.71 -1.98 -12.48
C LEU A 237 24.66 -0.99 -11.94
N ASP A 238 24.95 -0.26 -10.86
CA ASP A 238 23.98 0.63 -10.19
C ASP A 238 23.40 1.72 -11.10
N ASN A 239 24.23 2.22 -12.02
CA ASN A 239 23.86 3.28 -12.96
C ASN A 239 23.36 2.74 -14.31
N LEU A 240 23.25 1.41 -14.47
CA LEU A 240 22.66 0.81 -15.66
C LEU A 240 21.18 1.21 -15.75
N ILE A 241 20.75 1.62 -16.94
CA ILE A 241 19.34 1.82 -17.28
C ILE A 241 18.95 0.72 -18.26
N ILE A 242 17.87 0.02 -17.93
CA ILE A 242 17.28 -1.01 -18.78
C ILE A 242 16.06 -0.43 -19.46
N TYR A 243 16.02 -0.45 -20.77
CA TYR A 243 14.85 -0.06 -21.56
C TYR A 243 14.17 -1.33 -22.07
N PHE A 244 13.20 -1.81 -21.31
CA PHE A 244 12.44 -3.01 -21.63
C PHE A 244 11.00 -2.84 -21.18
N ASN A 245 10.05 -2.96 -22.11
CA ASN A 245 8.66 -2.62 -21.87
C ASN A 245 8.02 -3.60 -20.88
N PRO A 246 7.53 -3.13 -19.71
CA PRO A 246 6.93 -4.00 -18.71
C PRO A 246 5.59 -4.62 -19.13
N THR A 247 4.98 -4.15 -20.23
CA THR A 247 3.69 -4.66 -20.74
C THR A 247 3.82 -5.83 -21.69
N TYR A 248 5.04 -6.28 -22.04
CA TYR A 248 5.21 -7.50 -22.82
C TYR A 248 4.63 -8.72 -22.11
N ASP A 249 4.34 -9.75 -22.90
CA ASP A 249 3.79 -11.01 -22.42
C ASP A 249 4.64 -11.58 -21.27
N GLN A 250 4.00 -12.31 -20.36
CA GLN A 250 4.66 -12.83 -19.17
C GLN A 250 5.79 -13.80 -19.50
N ASP A 251 5.72 -14.47 -20.65
CA ASP A 251 6.74 -15.40 -21.14
C ASP A 251 7.91 -14.69 -21.83
N ILE A 252 7.79 -13.40 -22.14
CA ILE A 252 8.86 -12.62 -22.79
C ILE A 252 9.70 -11.93 -21.72
N VAL A 253 10.99 -12.26 -21.70
CA VAL A 253 11.97 -11.72 -20.75
C VAL A 253 13.13 -11.08 -21.49
N LEU A 254 13.80 -10.13 -20.82
CA LEU A 254 15.13 -9.70 -21.23
C LEU A 254 16.14 -10.70 -20.66
N ARG A 255 16.73 -11.52 -21.52
CA ARG A 255 17.86 -12.36 -21.14
C ARG A 255 19.15 -11.58 -21.32
N LEU A 256 19.80 -11.25 -20.20
CA LEU A 256 21.08 -10.58 -20.20
C LEU A 256 22.19 -11.62 -20.17
N GLN A 257 22.98 -11.70 -21.23
CA GLN A 257 24.18 -12.51 -21.29
C GLN A 257 25.40 -11.66 -20.93
N ILE A 258 26.21 -12.12 -19.99
CA ILE A 258 27.33 -11.39 -19.41
C ILE A 258 28.61 -12.18 -19.68
N GLN A 259 29.59 -11.54 -20.30
CA GLN A 259 30.90 -12.10 -20.60
C GLN A 259 31.97 -11.16 -20.07
N CYS A 260 32.91 -11.66 -19.25
CA CYS A 260 33.96 -10.82 -18.69
C CYS A 260 35.34 -11.33 -19.13
N SER A 261 36.23 -10.40 -19.45
CA SER A 261 37.61 -10.71 -19.86
C SER A 261 38.43 -11.36 -18.75
N SER A 262 37.96 -11.30 -17.50
CA SER A 262 38.64 -11.89 -16.35
C SER A 262 38.43 -13.39 -16.18
N VAL A 263 37.49 -14.04 -16.90
CA VAL A 263 37.09 -15.43 -16.62
C VAL A 263 37.83 -16.42 -17.50
N TYR A 264 38.55 -17.35 -16.86
CA TYR A 264 39.29 -18.42 -17.52
C TYR A 264 39.02 -19.74 -16.80
N VAL A 265 38.28 -20.65 -17.45
CA VAL A 265 37.96 -21.94 -16.85
C VAL A 265 38.99 -22.97 -17.30
N PRO A 266 39.85 -23.50 -16.40
CA PRO A 266 40.88 -24.46 -16.79
C PRO A 266 40.28 -25.80 -17.26
N LEU A 267 40.86 -26.34 -18.33
CA LEU A 267 40.64 -27.71 -18.81
C LEU A 267 41.80 -28.60 -18.36
N TYR A 268 41.45 -29.74 -17.76
CA TYR A 268 42.42 -30.62 -17.13
C TYR A 268 42.63 -31.90 -17.92
N GLU A 269 43.87 -32.39 -17.91
CA GLU A 269 44.21 -33.73 -18.35
C GLU A 269 43.46 -34.78 -17.53
N ASN A 270 43.11 -35.91 -18.15
CA ASN A 270 42.33 -36.97 -17.49
C ASN A 270 43.14 -37.79 -16.46
N ASN A 271 44.47 -37.67 -16.49
CA ASN A 271 45.38 -38.44 -15.64
C ASN A 271 46.06 -37.53 -14.62
N PRO A 272 46.28 -37.99 -13.37
CA PRO A 272 47.12 -37.30 -12.39
C PRO A 272 48.49 -36.97 -13.01
N PRO A 273 49.02 -35.75 -12.83
CA PRO A 273 48.60 -34.73 -11.85
C PRO A 273 47.55 -33.72 -12.38
N PHE A 274 46.66 -34.12 -13.29
CA PHE A 274 45.57 -33.28 -13.81
C PHE A 274 46.07 -31.90 -14.27
N GLN A 275 47.09 -31.92 -15.12
CA GLN A 275 47.71 -30.70 -15.64
C GLN A 275 46.67 -29.89 -16.43
N ILE A 276 46.81 -28.56 -16.40
CA ILE A 276 45.96 -27.70 -17.21
C ILE A 276 46.54 -27.71 -18.63
N TYR A 277 45.78 -28.20 -19.61
CA TYR A 277 46.25 -28.22 -21.00
C TYR A 277 45.70 -27.05 -21.82
N ASP A 278 44.57 -26.47 -21.42
CA ASP A 278 43.93 -25.33 -22.10
C ASP A 278 42.93 -24.62 -21.16
N TYR A 279 42.31 -23.53 -21.62
CA TYR A 279 41.31 -22.75 -20.90
C TYR A 279 40.08 -22.45 -21.77
N VAL A 280 38.89 -22.63 -21.19
CA VAL A 280 37.66 -22.10 -21.77
C VAL A 280 37.57 -20.61 -21.46
N THR A 281 37.66 -19.78 -22.50
CA THR A 281 37.52 -18.32 -22.44
C THR A 281 36.13 -17.83 -22.87
N ASN A 282 35.39 -18.63 -23.65
CA ASN A 282 34.00 -18.36 -24.01
C ASN A 282 33.05 -18.81 -22.89
N TYR A 283 33.20 -18.17 -21.74
CA TYR A 283 32.30 -18.30 -20.60
C TYR A 283 31.24 -17.19 -20.65
N SER A 284 29.98 -17.53 -20.39
CA SER A 284 28.93 -16.52 -20.23
C SER A 284 27.97 -16.86 -19.11
N LEU A 285 27.55 -15.85 -18.35
CA LEU A 285 26.49 -15.93 -17.35
C LEU A 285 25.21 -15.30 -17.90
N GLN A 286 24.08 -15.99 -17.79
CA GLN A 286 22.78 -15.51 -18.23
C GLN A 286 21.87 -15.22 -17.04
N VAL A 287 21.07 -14.16 -17.12
CA VAL A 287 20.00 -13.86 -16.17
C VAL A 287 18.74 -13.41 -16.92
N ASP A 288 17.59 -13.92 -16.50
CA ASP A 288 16.30 -13.53 -17.05
C ASP A 288 15.72 -12.40 -16.19
N ILE A 289 15.51 -11.25 -16.84
CA ILE A 289 15.08 -10.00 -16.22
C ILE A 289 13.70 -9.62 -16.74
N ARG A 290 12.88 -9.13 -15.82
CA ARG A 290 11.66 -8.37 -16.13
C ARG A 290 11.69 -7.03 -15.44
N THR A 291 10.92 -6.10 -15.98
CA THR A 291 10.90 -4.74 -15.46
C THR A 291 9.66 -4.43 -14.64
N PHE A 292 9.81 -3.56 -13.66
CA PHE A 292 8.68 -3.06 -12.88
C PHE A 292 7.68 -2.32 -13.80
N PRO A 293 6.36 -2.50 -13.61
CA PRO A 293 5.37 -1.71 -14.33
C PRO A 293 5.47 -0.24 -13.92
N CYS A 294 5.20 0.66 -14.87
CA CYS A 294 5.20 2.09 -14.58
C CYS A 294 4.16 2.40 -13.51
N GLN A 295 4.60 3.09 -12.45
CA GLN A 295 3.79 3.43 -11.29
C GLN A 295 3.14 4.80 -11.43
N LEU A 296 2.39 5.22 -10.41
CA LEU A 296 1.84 6.57 -10.39
C LEU A 296 2.95 7.61 -10.50
N GLY A 297 2.69 8.59 -11.33
CA GLY A 297 3.61 9.66 -11.72
C GLY A 297 4.59 9.30 -12.81
N GLU A 298 4.57 8.06 -13.29
CA GLU A 298 5.31 7.64 -14.46
C GLU A 298 4.37 7.33 -15.62
N PHE A 299 4.91 7.41 -16.83
CA PHE A 299 4.27 6.90 -18.03
C PHE A 299 5.24 6.03 -18.83
N LEU A 300 4.68 5.12 -19.61
CA LEU A 300 5.45 4.29 -20.54
C LEU A 300 5.74 5.10 -21.80
N ASN A 301 7.01 5.39 -22.05
CA ASN A 301 7.44 5.96 -23.31
C ASN A 301 7.58 4.85 -24.36
N GLN A 302 6.68 4.82 -25.34
CA GLN A 302 6.66 3.79 -26.39
C GLN A 302 7.90 3.80 -27.28
N THR A 303 8.56 4.96 -27.44
CA THR A 303 9.75 5.09 -28.28
C THR A 303 10.98 4.52 -27.60
N SER A 304 11.12 4.67 -26.28
CA SER A 304 12.24 4.07 -25.54
C SER A 304 11.92 2.68 -24.99
N GLY A 305 10.65 2.36 -24.76
CA GLY A 305 10.22 1.16 -24.02
C GLY A 305 10.41 1.26 -22.50
N GLY A 306 10.74 2.45 -21.99
CA GLY A 306 11.03 2.71 -20.57
C GLY A 306 9.94 3.51 -19.86
N CYS A 307 9.89 3.40 -18.53
CA CYS A 307 9.06 4.26 -17.69
C CYS A 307 9.77 5.60 -17.45
N VAL A 308 9.03 6.70 -17.57
CA VAL A 308 9.55 8.06 -17.40
C VAL A 308 8.69 8.81 -16.39
N LEU A 309 9.34 9.45 -15.41
CA LEU A 309 8.67 10.24 -14.38
C LEU A 309 8.21 11.59 -14.97
N CYS A 310 6.97 11.97 -14.68
CA CYS A 310 6.40 13.25 -15.08
C CYS A 310 7.05 14.42 -14.32
N ASP A 311 7.36 15.51 -15.03
CA ASP A 311 8.02 16.67 -14.44
C ASP A 311 7.02 17.65 -13.82
N LYS A 312 6.94 17.63 -12.48
CA LYS A 312 6.06 18.53 -11.73
C LYS A 312 6.38 20.00 -11.92
N PHE A 313 7.63 20.37 -12.23
CA PHE A 313 8.01 21.77 -12.48
C PHE A 313 7.49 22.27 -13.84
N GLN A 314 7.17 21.34 -14.73
CA GLN A 314 6.45 21.61 -15.98
C GLN A 314 4.94 21.41 -15.84
N ASN A 315 4.42 21.34 -14.61
CA ASN A 315 3.01 21.06 -14.31
C ASN A 315 2.51 19.71 -14.88
N GLN A 316 3.41 18.74 -15.05
CA GLN A 316 3.07 17.39 -15.50
C GLN A 316 2.89 16.48 -14.31
N TYR A 317 1.90 15.59 -14.40
CA TYR A 317 1.64 14.56 -13.41
C TYR A 317 1.07 13.32 -14.08
N GLN A 318 1.04 12.21 -13.34
CA GLN A 318 0.19 11.10 -13.71
C GLN A 318 -0.38 10.35 -12.51
N VAL A 319 -1.68 10.10 -12.53
CA VAL A 319 -2.40 9.37 -11.48
C VAL A 319 -3.05 8.08 -11.98
N SER A 320 -3.14 7.85 -13.29
CA SER A 320 -3.62 6.56 -13.80
C SER A 320 -2.49 5.53 -13.89
N GLN A 321 -2.85 4.26 -13.71
CA GLN A 321 -1.94 3.15 -13.95
C GLN A 321 -1.78 2.89 -15.46
N ARG A 322 -0.60 2.44 -15.90
CA ARG A 322 -0.29 2.09 -17.30
C ARG A 322 -0.43 3.24 -18.31
N ALA A 323 -0.23 4.46 -17.84
CA ALA A 323 -0.22 5.66 -18.67
C ALA A 323 0.78 5.60 -19.82
N GLN A 324 0.46 6.24 -20.94
CA GLN A 324 1.33 6.36 -22.12
C GLN A 324 1.89 7.78 -22.31
N ASN A 325 1.41 8.74 -21.52
CA ASN A 325 1.83 10.13 -21.50
C ASN A 325 1.56 10.74 -20.11
N CYS A 326 2.17 11.89 -19.84
CA CYS A 326 1.82 12.71 -18.68
C CYS A 326 0.56 13.54 -18.96
N SER A 327 -0.24 13.71 -17.91
CA SER A 327 -1.29 14.71 -17.86
C SER A 327 -0.73 16.08 -17.48
N TYR A 328 -1.43 17.14 -17.85
CA TYR A 328 -1.07 18.52 -17.52
C TYR A 328 -2.08 19.11 -16.54
N LYS A 329 -1.58 19.90 -15.59
CA LYS A 329 -2.40 20.58 -14.58
C LYS A 329 -3.47 21.48 -15.21
N ASP A 330 -4.73 21.23 -14.86
CA ASP A 330 -5.84 22.14 -15.12
C ASP A 330 -5.92 23.16 -13.97
N ASP A 331 -5.50 24.40 -14.21
CA ASP A 331 -5.45 25.46 -13.18
C ASP A 331 -6.81 25.81 -12.56
N SER A 332 -7.91 25.47 -13.24
CA SER A 332 -9.27 25.71 -12.73
C SER A 332 -9.66 24.71 -11.64
N LYS A 333 -9.20 23.45 -11.75
CA LYS A 333 -9.59 22.35 -10.86
C LYS A 333 -8.50 21.95 -9.87
N ILE A 334 -7.24 22.12 -10.29
CA ILE A 334 -6.07 21.62 -9.57
C ILE A 334 -5.29 22.81 -9.02
N LYS A 335 -5.00 22.76 -7.73
CA LYS A 335 -4.24 23.78 -7.00
C LYS A 335 -2.74 23.59 -7.20
N SER A 336 -2.24 22.38 -6.96
CA SER A 336 -0.84 22.00 -7.13
C SER A 336 -0.71 20.53 -7.55
N VAL A 337 0.48 20.14 -8.03
CA VAL A 337 0.77 18.78 -8.50
C VAL A 337 2.10 18.29 -7.95
N GLU A 338 2.14 17.01 -7.62
CA GLU A 338 3.35 16.21 -7.55
C GLU A 338 3.35 15.25 -8.74
N SER A 339 4.49 14.64 -9.08
CA SER A 339 4.54 13.74 -10.24
C SER A 339 3.44 12.67 -10.17
N SER A 340 3.21 12.09 -8.99
CA SER A 340 2.25 11.00 -8.77
C SER A 340 0.91 11.39 -8.14
N MET A 341 0.69 12.67 -7.84
CA MET A 341 -0.48 13.13 -7.09
C MET A 341 -0.93 14.53 -7.49
N ILE A 342 -2.20 14.82 -7.23
CA ILE A 342 -2.81 16.12 -7.49
C ILE A 342 -3.49 16.65 -6.25
N GLU A 343 -3.36 17.96 -6.02
CA GLU A 343 -4.10 18.69 -5.00
C GLU A 343 -5.29 19.38 -5.67
N LEU A 344 -6.51 18.95 -5.36
CA LEU A 344 -7.71 19.60 -5.89
C LEU A 344 -7.96 20.94 -5.19
N ARG A 345 -8.52 21.90 -5.93
CA ARG A 345 -9.11 23.10 -5.35
C ARG A 345 -10.41 22.76 -4.62
N GLU A 346 -10.84 23.64 -3.72
CA GLU A 346 -12.16 23.57 -3.10
C GLU A 346 -13.26 23.48 -4.17
N HIS A 347 -14.38 22.84 -3.81
CA HIS A 347 -15.55 22.55 -4.66
C HIS A 347 -15.36 21.45 -5.72
N TYR A 348 -14.16 20.86 -5.83
CA TYR A 348 -13.89 19.73 -6.71
C TYR A 348 -13.66 18.44 -5.91
N TRP A 349 -14.04 17.31 -6.52
CA TRP A 349 -13.97 15.98 -5.93
C TRP A 349 -13.45 14.97 -6.93
N ARG A 350 -12.79 13.93 -6.42
CA ARG A 350 -12.36 12.75 -7.21
C ARG A 350 -12.57 11.49 -6.40
N ALA A 351 -13.07 10.43 -7.04
CA ALA A 351 -13.39 9.17 -6.36
C ALA A 351 -12.15 8.48 -5.77
N TYR A 352 -11.06 8.41 -6.53
CA TYR A 352 -9.87 7.62 -6.18
C TYR A 352 -8.59 8.40 -6.44
N TYR A 353 -7.53 8.06 -5.69
CA TYR A 353 -6.22 8.66 -5.84
C TYR A 353 -5.60 8.35 -7.22
N TYR A 354 -6.03 7.25 -7.84
CA TYR A 354 -5.60 6.80 -9.17
C TYR A 354 -6.55 7.20 -10.32
N SER A 355 -7.53 8.07 -10.05
CA SER A 355 -8.50 8.55 -11.05
C SER A 355 -8.09 9.92 -11.59
N GLU A 356 -8.11 10.05 -12.91
CA GLU A 356 -7.95 11.34 -13.61
C GLU A 356 -9.26 12.14 -13.67
N ASN A 357 -10.41 11.48 -13.48
CA ASN A 357 -11.71 12.14 -13.50
C ASN A 357 -11.90 13.00 -12.25
N ILE A 358 -12.02 14.30 -12.47
CA ILE A 358 -12.28 15.32 -11.44
C ILE A 358 -13.65 15.93 -11.74
N GLU A 359 -14.53 15.89 -10.75
CA GLU A 359 -15.90 16.38 -10.86
C GLU A 359 -16.10 17.60 -9.97
N TYR A 360 -17.00 18.49 -10.39
CA TYR A 360 -17.40 19.64 -9.60
C TYR A 360 -18.63 19.29 -8.77
N CYS A 361 -18.67 19.70 -7.51
CA CYS A 361 -19.77 19.40 -6.61
C CYS A 361 -20.95 20.35 -6.84
N TYR A 362 -21.72 20.07 -7.89
CA TYR A 362 -22.71 21.01 -8.45
C TYR A 362 -23.98 21.18 -7.62
N HIS A 363 -24.36 20.20 -6.78
CA HIS A 363 -25.54 20.32 -5.92
C HIS A 363 -25.27 21.17 -4.68
N LEU A 364 -24.18 20.90 -3.97
CA LEU A 364 -23.73 21.70 -2.83
C LEU A 364 -22.21 21.80 -2.81
N ILE A 365 -21.72 22.97 -3.23
CA ILE A 365 -20.30 23.20 -3.51
C ILE A 365 -19.43 23.03 -2.26
N GLU A 366 -19.95 23.40 -1.10
CA GLU A 366 -19.23 23.40 0.19
C GLU A 366 -18.93 21.99 0.70
N ASN A 367 -19.61 20.96 0.17
CA ASN A 367 -19.40 19.58 0.60
C ASN A 367 -18.01 19.04 0.23
N CYS A 368 -17.39 19.64 -0.79
CA CYS A 368 -16.12 19.18 -1.34
C CYS A 368 -15.00 20.14 -0.97
N GLN A 369 -14.16 19.71 -0.03
CA GLN A 369 -13.02 20.51 0.45
C GLN A 369 -11.81 20.43 -0.51
N GLY A 370 -11.77 19.42 -1.38
CA GLY A 370 -10.64 19.19 -2.26
C GLY A 370 -9.39 18.73 -1.51
N GLY A 371 -8.22 19.24 -1.89
CA GLY A 371 -6.92 18.89 -1.31
C GLY A 371 -6.25 17.67 -1.94
N TRP A 372 -5.23 17.13 -1.27
CA TRP A 372 -4.41 16.01 -1.77
C TRP A 372 -5.13 14.66 -1.73
N ARG A 373 -6.03 14.47 -0.76
CA ARG A 373 -6.73 13.20 -0.54
C ARG A 373 -7.90 13.05 -1.53
N SER A 374 -8.33 11.82 -1.76
CA SER A 374 -9.43 11.47 -2.68
C SER A 374 -10.60 10.83 -1.93
N GLY A 375 -11.75 10.74 -2.60
CA GLY A 375 -12.95 10.10 -2.09
C GLY A 375 -13.48 10.80 -0.84
N ASP A 376 -13.92 10.01 0.12
CA ASP A 376 -14.53 10.48 1.38
C ASP A 376 -13.62 11.41 2.19
N GLN A 377 -12.31 11.26 2.06
CA GLN A 377 -11.34 12.11 2.77
C GLN A 377 -11.25 13.54 2.21
N SER A 378 -11.76 13.77 1.01
CA SER A 378 -11.88 15.11 0.41
C SER A 378 -13.22 15.78 0.71
N CYS A 379 -14.11 15.10 1.43
CA CYS A 379 -15.40 15.60 1.84
C CYS A 379 -15.33 16.33 3.18
N ILE A 380 -16.20 17.34 3.32
CA ILE A 380 -16.46 17.99 4.62
C ILE A 380 -16.89 16.95 5.67
N LEU A 381 -16.72 17.29 6.94
CA LEU A 381 -17.02 16.42 8.06
C LEU A 381 -18.47 15.90 7.99
N GLY A 382 -18.64 14.59 8.15
CA GLY A 382 -19.95 13.93 8.13
C GLY A 382 -20.48 13.55 6.75
N HIS A 383 -19.81 13.98 5.67
CA HIS A 383 -20.15 13.64 4.30
C HIS A 383 -19.21 12.56 3.73
N ILE A 384 -19.76 11.69 2.87
CA ILE A 384 -19.11 10.59 2.16
C ILE A 384 -19.73 10.39 0.77
N GLY A 385 -19.15 9.49 -0.01
CA GLY A 385 -19.69 9.07 -1.30
C GLY A 385 -19.40 10.03 -2.45
N ALA A 386 -19.99 9.74 -3.60
CA ALA A 386 -19.82 10.56 -4.81
C ALA A 386 -20.26 12.00 -4.54
N LEU A 387 -19.40 12.95 -4.92
CA LEU A 387 -19.62 14.40 -4.72
C LEU A 387 -19.91 14.80 -3.27
N CYS A 388 -19.58 13.94 -2.30
CA CYS A 388 -19.82 14.17 -0.88
C CYS A 388 -21.30 14.42 -0.54
N GLU A 389 -22.22 13.74 -1.25
CA GLU A 389 -23.67 13.94 -1.13
C GLU A 389 -24.35 13.01 -0.12
N GLN A 390 -23.63 12.02 0.42
CA GLN A 390 -24.16 11.04 1.36
C GLN A 390 -23.65 11.32 2.77
N CYS A 391 -24.46 11.01 3.78
CA CYS A 391 -24.08 11.19 5.19
C CYS A 391 -23.44 9.92 5.76
N ASP A 392 -22.41 10.10 6.58
CA ASP A 392 -21.71 9.02 7.26
C ASP A 392 -22.51 8.48 8.45
N LEU A 393 -23.57 7.71 8.16
CA LEU A 393 -24.47 7.15 9.17
C LEU A 393 -23.73 6.21 10.13
N TYR A 394 -22.75 5.45 9.62
CA TYR A 394 -22.08 4.36 10.34
C TYR A 394 -20.72 4.75 10.92
N ASN A 395 -20.39 6.05 10.94
CA ASN A 395 -19.12 6.54 11.46
C ASN A 395 -17.91 5.84 10.79
N SER A 396 -18.00 5.61 9.48
CA SER A 396 -16.95 4.97 8.68
C SER A 396 -15.64 5.76 8.70
N ARG A 397 -15.71 7.09 8.86
CA ARG A 397 -14.55 7.99 8.99
C ARG A 397 -14.07 8.18 10.44
N GLY A 398 -14.76 7.62 11.43
CA GLY A 398 -14.38 7.73 12.85
C GLY A 398 -14.63 9.10 13.50
N SER A 399 -15.41 9.99 12.86
CA SER A 399 -15.67 11.36 13.33
C SER A 399 -17.11 11.62 13.80
N GLY A 400 -17.86 10.57 14.11
CA GLY A 400 -19.26 10.60 14.55
C GLY A 400 -20.23 10.04 13.51
N SER A 401 -21.48 9.83 13.91
CA SER A 401 -22.57 9.43 13.01
C SER A 401 -23.34 10.67 12.54
N TYR A 402 -23.61 10.75 11.24
CA TYR A 402 -24.30 11.87 10.62
C TYR A 402 -25.48 11.38 9.80
N SER A 403 -26.60 12.09 9.86
CA SER A 403 -27.80 11.80 9.07
C SER A 403 -28.25 13.02 8.27
N VAL A 404 -29.10 12.78 7.27
CA VAL A 404 -29.57 13.81 6.35
C VAL A 404 -30.38 14.85 7.14
N SER A 405 -29.90 16.09 7.17
CA SER A 405 -30.61 17.22 7.79
C SER A 405 -31.46 17.97 6.77
N SER A 406 -30.96 18.11 5.54
CA SER A 406 -31.68 18.62 4.37
C SER A 406 -31.08 18.00 3.09
N THR A 407 -31.65 18.31 1.92
CA THR A 407 -31.12 17.81 0.64
C THR A 407 -29.63 18.14 0.52
N TYR A 408 -28.79 17.11 0.39
CA TYR A 408 -27.32 17.18 0.32
C TYR A 408 -26.59 17.73 1.56
N GLN A 409 -27.25 17.89 2.71
CA GLN A 409 -26.62 18.33 3.97
C GLN A 409 -26.73 17.26 5.05
N CYS A 410 -25.66 17.15 5.84
CA CYS A 410 -25.57 16.18 6.93
C CYS A 410 -25.48 16.87 8.29
N GLY A 411 -26.31 16.46 9.24
CA GLY A 411 -26.29 16.89 10.64
C GLY A 411 -25.81 15.77 11.56
N SER A 412 -25.24 16.12 12.71
CA SER A 412 -24.78 15.15 13.71
C SER A 412 -25.96 14.43 14.37
N CYS A 413 -25.88 13.10 14.47
CA CYS A 413 -26.87 12.28 15.17
C CYS A 413 -26.84 12.45 16.70
N ASP A 414 -25.74 12.96 17.25
CA ASP A 414 -25.61 13.15 18.71
C ASP A 414 -26.58 14.23 19.22
N GLU A 415 -26.85 15.26 18.42
CA GLU A 415 -27.84 16.28 18.74
C GLU A 415 -29.27 15.70 18.71
N ILE A 416 -29.55 14.76 17.79
CA ILE A 416 -30.86 14.10 17.68
C ILE A 416 -31.14 13.25 18.92
N ALA A 417 -30.15 12.53 19.44
CA ALA A 417 -30.30 11.74 20.66
C ALA A 417 -30.71 12.61 21.85
N TYR A 418 -30.14 13.80 21.98
CA TYR A 418 -30.50 14.77 23.02
C TYR A 418 -31.97 15.23 22.90
N TYR A 419 -32.43 15.54 21.68
CA TYR A 419 -33.83 15.92 21.45
C TYR A 419 -34.80 14.77 21.75
N VAL A 420 -34.48 13.53 21.36
CA VAL A 420 -35.32 12.34 21.65
C VAL A 420 -35.44 12.11 23.15
N ILE A 421 -34.33 12.20 23.90
CA ILE A 421 -34.34 12.07 25.37
C ILE A 421 -35.21 13.17 26.00
N THR A 422 -35.08 14.41 25.52
CA THR A 422 -35.88 15.55 26.00
C THR A 422 -37.37 15.33 25.74
N ILE A 423 -37.75 14.83 24.57
CA ILE A 423 -39.14 14.50 24.22
C ILE A 423 -39.68 13.39 25.12
N ILE A 424 -38.88 12.35 25.42
CA ILE A 424 -39.27 11.28 26.35
C ILE A 424 -39.53 11.86 27.74
N PHE A 425 -38.62 12.70 28.26
CA PHE A 425 -38.80 13.35 29.57
C PHE A 425 -40.04 14.25 29.61
N VAL A 426 -40.26 15.08 28.58
CA VAL A 426 -41.45 15.93 28.47
C VAL A 426 -42.73 15.08 28.39
N SER A 427 -42.70 13.96 27.65
CA SER A 427 -43.85 13.06 27.52
C SER A 427 -44.15 12.31 28.83
N ILE A 428 -43.12 11.90 29.57
CA ILE A 428 -43.29 11.30 30.91
C ILE A 428 -43.82 12.35 31.89
N TRP A 429 -43.30 13.57 31.85
CA TRP A 429 -43.76 14.66 32.70
C TRP A 429 -45.22 15.04 32.43
N THR A 430 -45.62 15.11 31.16
CA THR A 430 -47.02 15.38 30.81
C THR A 430 -47.93 14.24 31.26
N LEU A 431 -47.52 12.98 31.15
CA LEU A 431 -48.25 11.82 31.69
C LEU A 431 -48.40 11.89 33.23
N ILE A 432 -47.34 12.22 33.96
CA ILE A 432 -47.38 12.35 35.42
C ILE A 432 -48.29 13.52 35.84
N SER A 433 -48.18 14.66 35.16
CA SER A 433 -48.99 15.85 35.46
C SER A 433 -50.49 15.61 35.24
N THR A 434 -50.86 14.88 34.18
CA THR A 434 -52.25 14.50 33.90
C THR A 434 -52.79 13.49 34.92
N LEU A 435 -51.98 12.52 35.35
CA LEU A 435 -52.34 11.58 36.42
C LEU A 435 -52.54 12.28 37.77
N MET A 436 -51.66 13.22 38.14
CA MET A 436 -51.81 14.02 39.36
C MET A 436 -53.06 14.91 39.34
N SER A 437 -53.39 15.50 38.19
CA SER A 437 -54.62 16.29 38.04
C SER A 437 -55.88 15.44 38.26
N ASN A 438 -55.88 14.16 37.90
CA ASN A 438 -57.01 13.27 38.12
C ASN A 438 -57.11 12.82 39.60
N LEU A 439 -55.97 12.61 40.28
CA LEU A 439 -55.94 12.33 41.72
C LEU A 439 -56.45 13.51 42.56
N GLN A 440 -56.16 14.75 42.16
CA GLN A 440 -56.72 15.93 42.82
C GLN A 440 -58.24 16.06 42.63
N LYS A 441 -58.77 15.68 41.46
CA LYS A 441 -60.23 15.62 41.25
C LYS A 441 -60.89 14.61 42.19
N ASP A 442 -60.31 13.43 42.37
CA ASP A 442 -60.82 12.40 43.29
C ASP A 442 -60.76 12.81 44.77
N GLN A 443 -59.77 13.63 45.17
CA GLN A 443 -59.72 14.19 46.53
C GLN A 443 -60.76 15.31 46.73
N VAL A 444 -60.94 16.19 45.74
CA VAL A 444 -61.97 17.26 45.79
C VAL A 444 -63.38 16.67 45.78
N GLN A 445 -63.61 15.59 45.02
CA GLN A 445 -64.91 14.91 44.97
C GLN A 445 -65.24 14.20 46.28
N ARG A 446 -64.25 13.59 46.95
CA ARG A 446 -64.42 13.01 48.30
C ARG A 446 -64.69 14.07 49.38
N LEU A 447 -64.12 15.27 49.27
CA LEU A 447 -64.43 16.39 50.17
C LEU A 447 -65.86 16.93 49.96
N LEU A 448 -66.34 16.95 48.72
CA LEU A 448 -67.72 17.34 48.39
C LEU A 448 -68.76 16.32 48.88
N GLU A 449 -68.45 15.01 48.86
CA GLU A 449 -69.33 13.98 49.41
C GLU A 449 -69.42 14.02 50.94
N GLN A 450 -68.34 14.39 51.64
CA GLN A 450 -68.36 14.60 53.10
C GLN A 450 -69.23 15.80 53.50
N GLU A 451 -69.25 16.89 52.73
CA GLU A 451 -70.19 18.00 52.97
C GLU A 451 -71.66 17.62 52.71
N GLN A 452 -71.94 16.73 51.74
CA GLN A 452 -73.30 16.29 51.46
C GLN A 452 -73.87 15.33 52.52
N GLN A 453 -73.04 14.50 53.17
CA GLN A 453 -73.49 13.63 54.26
C GLN A 453 -73.81 14.39 55.56
N GLN A 454 -73.18 15.55 55.82
CA GLN A 454 -73.53 16.39 56.98
C GLN A 454 -74.83 17.20 56.79
N LYS A 455 -75.35 17.33 55.57
CA LYS A 455 -76.60 18.07 55.24
C LYS A 455 -77.85 17.20 55.13
N LYS A 456 -77.86 16.02 55.78
CA LYS A 456 -79.05 15.16 55.97
C LYS A 456 -79.55 15.15 57.41
N LEU A 457 -79.58 16.31 58.09
CA LEU A 457 -80.38 16.51 59.30
C LEU A 457 -80.78 17.99 59.45
N LYS A 458 -82.11 18.24 59.42
CA LYS A 458 -82.83 19.53 59.59
C LYS A 458 -82.71 20.53 58.41
N LEU A 459 -83.66 20.54 57.48
CA LEU A 459 -85.04 21.09 57.51
C LEU A 459 -85.10 22.61 57.34
N LEU A 460 -85.56 23.03 56.15
CA LEU A 460 -86.29 24.24 55.78
C LEU A 460 -85.96 25.55 56.53
N SER A 461 -85.22 26.45 55.89
CA SER A 461 -85.67 27.83 55.67
C SER A 461 -84.70 28.60 54.76
N LEU A 462 -85.29 29.52 54.02
CA LEU A 462 -84.78 30.22 52.85
C LEU A 462 -83.70 31.27 53.14
N LEU A 463 -82.85 31.45 52.13
CA LEU A 463 -82.33 32.73 51.62
C LEU A 463 -81.58 33.66 52.59
N LYS A 464 -80.24 33.66 52.48
CA LYS A 464 -79.41 34.78 51.99
C LYS A 464 -77.99 34.60 52.49
N TYR A 465 -77.04 34.38 51.58
CA TYR A 465 -75.69 34.97 51.53
C TYR A 465 -74.83 34.15 50.55
N SER A 466 -74.93 34.45 49.26
CA SER A 466 -74.00 33.94 48.24
C SER A 466 -73.62 35.04 47.24
N GLN A 467 -73.29 36.23 47.75
CA GLN A 467 -72.93 37.38 46.90
C GLN A 467 -71.51 37.92 47.09
N ILE A 468 -70.57 37.22 47.75
CA ILE A 468 -69.23 37.80 47.99
C ILE A 468 -68.04 37.03 47.38
N ILE A 469 -68.13 35.75 47.01
CA ILE A 469 -66.94 35.02 46.51
C ILE A 469 -66.88 34.89 44.97
N PHE A 470 -68.00 35.04 44.25
CA PHE A 470 -68.00 34.86 42.78
C PHE A 470 -67.61 36.11 41.97
N LYS A 471 -67.31 37.24 42.63
CA LYS A 471 -66.96 38.50 41.95
C LYS A 471 -65.46 38.75 41.78
N GLN A 472 -64.59 37.81 42.16
CA GLN A 472 -63.14 38.02 42.13
C GLN A 472 -62.36 37.14 41.13
N TYR A 473 -62.97 36.11 40.53
CA TYR A 473 -62.28 35.20 39.59
C TYR A 473 -62.74 35.27 38.12
N GLN A 474 -63.76 36.09 37.81
CA GLN A 474 -64.33 36.19 36.48
C GLN A 474 -63.45 36.95 35.44
N PRO A 475 -62.55 37.89 35.80
CA PRO A 475 -61.69 38.55 34.81
C PRO A 475 -60.51 37.69 34.32
N PHE A 476 -60.02 36.72 35.11
CA PHE A 476 -58.79 35.95 34.79
C PHE A 476 -59.05 34.77 33.83
N LEU A 477 -60.26 34.19 33.87
CA LEU A 477 -60.67 33.11 32.95
C LEU A 477 -61.04 33.63 31.56
N HIS A 478 -61.54 34.87 31.43
CA HIS A 478 -61.93 35.44 30.14
C HIS A 478 -60.72 35.87 29.28
N PHE A 479 -59.61 36.29 29.90
CA PHE A 479 -58.39 36.68 29.19
C PHE A 479 -57.64 35.47 28.58
N ASN A 480 -57.50 34.38 29.34
CA ASN A 480 -56.78 33.19 28.88
C ASN A 480 -57.55 32.39 27.81
N CYS A 481 -58.88 32.35 27.86
CA CYS A 481 -59.67 31.71 26.81
C CYS A 481 -59.65 32.50 25.49
N LYS A 482 -59.61 33.84 25.53
CA LYS A 482 -59.56 34.68 24.32
C LYS A 482 -58.18 34.65 23.66
N PHE A 483 -57.11 34.63 24.46
CA PHE A 483 -55.73 34.48 23.96
C PHE A 483 -55.48 33.14 23.26
N LEU A 484 -56.02 32.03 23.80
CA LEU A 484 -55.93 30.71 23.15
C LEU A 484 -56.78 30.61 21.88
N GLN A 485 -57.92 31.30 21.83
CA GLN A 485 -58.80 31.32 20.66
C GLN A 485 -58.18 32.10 19.48
N ASP A 486 -57.50 33.21 19.77
CA ASP A 486 -56.81 34.03 18.76
C ASP A 486 -55.54 33.32 18.21
N GLN A 487 -54.83 32.54 19.03
CA GLN A 487 -53.69 31.72 18.61
C GLN A 487 -54.11 30.54 17.71
N LEU A 488 -55.26 29.94 17.97
CA LEU A 488 -55.79 28.82 17.17
C LEU A 488 -56.29 29.29 15.79
N GLN A 489 -56.89 30.48 15.71
CA GLN A 489 -57.31 31.07 14.44
C GLN A 489 -56.12 31.45 13.54
N LEU A 490 -55.00 31.90 14.11
CA LEU A 490 -53.77 32.18 13.35
C LEU A 490 -53.16 30.91 12.74
N LEU A 491 -53.18 29.80 13.48
CA LEU A 491 -52.68 28.50 13.02
C LEU A 491 -53.54 27.94 11.87
N ILE A 492 -54.86 28.12 11.95
CA ILE A 492 -55.81 27.68 10.91
C ILE A 492 -55.63 28.50 9.63
N VAL A 493 -55.42 29.82 9.72
CA VAL A 493 -55.15 30.67 8.55
C VAL A 493 -53.81 30.34 7.90
N LEU A 494 -52.76 30.03 8.68
CA LEU A 494 -51.47 29.58 8.18
C LEU A 494 -51.55 28.23 7.47
N VAL A 495 -52.31 27.27 8.00
CA VAL A 495 -52.55 25.95 7.37
C VAL A 495 -53.36 26.08 6.07
N ILE A 496 -54.32 27.01 6.00
CA ILE A 496 -55.10 27.27 4.79
C ILE A 496 -54.24 27.96 3.71
N LEU A 497 -53.35 28.88 4.09
CA LEU A 497 -52.38 29.51 3.17
C LEU A 497 -51.33 28.50 2.64
N PHE A 498 -50.87 27.58 3.49
CA PHE A 498 -49.92 26.52 3.09
C PHE A 498 -50.56 25.50 2.14
N ASN A 499 -51.81 25.12 2.39
CA ASN A 499 -52.56 24.22 1.50
C ASN A 499 -52.92 24.89 0.16
N HIS A 500 -53.17 26.21 0.12
CA HIS A 500 -53.41 26.92 -1.14
C HIS A 500 -52.14 27.14 -1.97
N LEU A 501 -50.95 27.20 -1.38
CA LEU A 501 -49.67 27.25 -2.11
C LEU A 501 -49.30 25.89 -2.72
N LEU A 502 -49.59 24.79 -2.04
CA LEU A 502 -49.30 23.43 -2.54
C LEU A 502 -50.18 23.01 -3.73
N ILE A 503 -51.42 23.51 -3.81
CA ILE A 503 -52.37 23.14 -4.88
C ILE A 503 -52.06 23.84 -6.21
N HIS A 504 -51.23 24.90 -6.22
CA HIS A 504 -50.88 25.62 -7.45
C HIS A 504 -49.54 25.24 -8.10
N GLN A 505 -48.75 24.33 -7.49
CA GLN A 505 -47.43 23.91 -8.01
C GLN A 505 -47.30 22.42 -8.38
N ILE A 506 -48.34 21.60 -8.22
CA ILE A 506 -48.31 20.16 -8.56
C ILE A 506 -49.31 19.84 -9.70
N ALA A 507 -49.42 20.73 -10.68
CA ALA A 507 -50.23 20.51 -11.90
C ALA A 507 -49.40 20.37 -13.19
N SER A 508 -48.07 20.31 -13.13
CA SER A 508 -47.29 19.91 -14.29
C SER A 508 -46.07 19.09 -13.91
N GLN A 509 -45.99 17.91 -14.52
CA GLN A 509 -44.86 16.98 -14.63
C GLN A 509 -44.95 15.70 -13.79
N LEU A 510 -44.88 14.58 -14.54
CA LEU A 510 -44.74 13.18 -14.16
C LEU A 510 -46.02 12.38 -13.81
N ILE A 511 -46.85 12.18 -14.84
CA ILE A 511 -47.22 10.80 -15.20
C ILE A 511 -46.18 10.31 -16.21
N SER A 512 -45.70 9.08 -16.03
CA SER A 512 -44.73 8.35 -16.87
C SER A 512 -43.25 8.58 -16.57
N GLN A 513 -42.72 7.89 -15.57
CA GLN A 513 -41.86 6.72 -15.78
C GLN A 513 -41.51 6.06 -14.43
N ILE A 514 -42.13 4.88 -14.21
CA ILE A 514 -41.49 3.64 -13.74
C ILE A 514 -40.61 3.83 -12.48
N PHE A 515 -41.12 3.60 -11.27
CA PHE A 515 -41.53 2.30 -10.74
C PHE A 515 -40.46 1.21 -10.93
N GLN A 516 -39.39 1.25 -10.15
CA GLN A 516 -38.84 0.03 -9.56
C GLN A 516 -37.94 0.34 -8.35
N GLN A 517 -38.26 -0.34 -7.25
CA GLN A 517 -37.37 -0.65 -6.12
C GLN A 517 -37.07 0.51 -5.16
N TYR A 518 -37.94 0.71 -4.17
CA TYR A 518 -37.65 0.46 -2.74
C TYR A 518 -38.93 0.74 -1.94
N THR A 519 -39.80 -0.28 -1.95
CA THR A 519 -40.83 -0.48 -0.94
C THR A 519 -40.16 -0.96 0.33
N PHE A 520 -40.01 -0.10 1.34
CA PHE A 520 -40.07 -0.41 2.77
C PHE A 520 -39.74 0.89 3.51
N GLU A 521 -40.76 1.67 3.88
CA GLU A 521 -40.79 2.56 5.07
C GLU A 521 -42.03 3.47 5.14
N LEU A 522 -42.89 3.51 4.11
CA LEU A 522 -44.18 4.21 4.23
C LEU A 522 -45.24 3.48 5.07
N PHE A 523 -45.02 2.21 5.43
CA PHE A 523 -45.96 1.45 6.25
C PHE A 523 -45.86 1.75 7.76
N GLY A 524 -44.74 2.32 8.23
CA GLY A 524 -44.54 2.63 9.65
C GLY A 524 -45.30 3.87 10.11
N VAL A 525 -45.32 4.92 9.28
CA VAL A 525 -45.94 6.21 9.62
C VAL A 525 -47.47 6.16 9.50
N GLN A 526 -48.01 5.41 8.52
CA GLN A 526 -49.46 5.21 8.39
C GLN A 526 -50.03 4.35 9.53
N LEU A 527 -49.31 3.34 10.03
CA LEU A 527 -49.77 2.50 11.15
C LEU A 527 -49.79 3.28 12.47
N GLN A 528 -48.83 4.18 12.70
CA GLN A 528 -48.80 5.04 13.88
C GLN A 528 -49.94 6.07 13.89
N LEU A 529 -50.27 6.67 12.73
CA LEU A 529 -51.42 7.56 12.61
C LEU A 529 -52.76 6.83 12.79
N LEU A 530 -52.89 5.58 12.31
CA LEU A 530 -54.12 4.79 12.45
C LEU A 530 -54.36 4.36 13.90
N VAL A 531 -53.30 4.02 14.63
CA VAL A 531 -53.37 3.66 16.07
C VAL A 531 -53.71 4.89 16.92
N ILE A 532 -53.17 6.07 16.59
CA ILE A 532 -53.51 7.33 17.27
C ILE A 532 -54.97 7.71 16.98
N GLN A 533 -55.46 7.53 15.75
CA GLN A 533 -56.87 7.78 15.41
C GLN A 533 -57.84 6.79 16.08
N LEU A 534 -57.48 5.50 16.18
CA LEU A 534 -58.27 4.49 16.90
C LEU A 534 -58.30 4.75 18.42
N LEU A 535 -57.18 5.16 19.02
CA LEU A 535 -57.13 5.56 20.42
C LEU A 535 -57.97 6.81 20.69
N PHE A 536 -57.99 7.77 19.75
CA PHE A 536 -58.82 8.97 19.84
C PHE A 536 -60.31 8.66 19.70
N LEU A 537 -60.70 7.73 18.82
CA LEU A 537 -62.09 7.26 18.65
C LEU A 537 -62.60 6.46 19.86
N VAL A 538 -61.76 5.59 20.44
CA VAL A 538 -62.12 4.83 21.66
C VAL A 538 -62.27 5.77 22.87
N LEU A 539 -61.44 6.82 22.97
CA LEU A 539 -61.57 7.87 23.98
C LEU A 539 -62.84 8.71 23.77
N LEU A 540 -63.25 8.95 22.52
CA LEU A 540 -64.49 9.66 22.17
C LEU A 540 -65.74 8.83 22.51
N GLU A 541 -65.74 7.52 22.24
CA GLU A 541 -66.85 6.61 22.59
C GLU A 541 -66.98 6.40 24.10
N LEU A 542 -65.87 6.34 24.84
CA LEU A 542 -65.89 6.31 26.32
C LEU A 542 -66.44 7.62 26.93
N GLN A 543 -66.21 8.77 26.29
CA GLN A 543 -66.83 10.05 26.67
C GLN A 543 -68.33 10.13 26.32
N LEU A 544 -68.77 9.48 25.24
CA LEU A 544 -70.18 9.43 24.83
C LEU A 544 -71.01 8.44 25.67
N LEU A 545 -70.43 7.32 26.11
CA LEU A 545 -71.08 6.35 27.00
C LEU A 545 -71.26 6.85 28.44
N GLN A 546 -70.39 7.74 28.93
CA GLN A 546 -70.59 8.41 30.23
C GLN A 546 -71.70 9.48 30.20
N ASN A 547 -72.11 9.96 29.01
CA ASN A 547 -73.13 11.00 28.85
C ASN A 547 -74.55 10.47 28.53
N GLN A 548 -74.75 9.15 28.36
CA GLN A 548 -76.08 8.58 28.02
C GLN A 548 -76.92 8.06 29.19
N GLN A 549 -76.44 8.05 30.44
CA GLN A 549 -77.28 7.63 31.59
C GLN A 549 -78.16 8.72 32.22
N ASN A 550 -78.19 9.96 31.70
CA ASN A 550 -79.01 11.05 32.26
C ASN A 550 -80.03 11.67 31.29
N LEU A 551 -80.42 11.00 30.21
CA LEU A 551 -81.46 11.50 29.28
C LEU A 551 -82.80 10.75 29.33
N THR A 552 -82.98 9.77 30.22
CA THR A 552 -84.28 9.08 30.44
C THR A 552 -85.15 9.72 31.51
N PHE A 553 -84.69 10.77 32.21
CA PHE A 553 -85.48 11.43 33.27
C PHE A 553 -86.08 12.80 32.88
N LEU A 554 -85.75 13.35 31.70
CA LEU A 554 -86.21 14.69 31.29
C LEU A 554 -87.37 14.71 30.28
N LEU A 555 -87.96 13.55 29.92
CA LEU A 555 -89.10 13.45 29.01
C LEU A 555 -90.45 13.13 29.70
N PHE A 556 -90.51 13.18 31.05
CA PHE A 556 -91.75 12.95 31.83
C PHE A 556 -92.26 14.20 32.57
N LEU A 557 -91.83 15.40 32.18
CA LEU A 557 -92.25 16.65 32.85
C LEU A 557 -92.64 17.78 31.87
N LEU A 558 -93.12 17.44 30.68
CA LEU A 558 -93.75 18.38 29.73
C LEU A 558 -94.94 17.77 28.95
N LEU A 559 -95.68 16.85 29.60
CA LEU A 559 -97.09 16.46 29.43
C LEU A 559 -97.47 15.66 30.69
#